data_AF-A0A358JRL5-F1
#
_entry.id   AF-A0A358JRL5-F1
#
_cell.length_a   1.000
_cell.length_b   1.000
_cell.length_c   1.000
_cell.angle_alpha   90.00
_cell.angle_beta   90.00
_cell.angle_gamma   90.00
#
_symmetry.space_group_name_H-M   'P 1'
#
loop_
_entity.id
_entity.type
_entity.pdbx_description
1 polymer ?
#
loop_
_entity_poly.entity_id
_entity_poly.type
_entity_poly.pdbx_seq_one_letter_code
_entity_poly.pdbx_strand_id
1 'polypeptide(L)'
;MRKLQMSELASAMFAASIFFTLMIAPELFAERIAENPESLYQGYVAMVGSQQNLAFISLGVTMLIFGSFFIRNYNARIMVDTVAIVYTSFITASYVFNYPNLALGLLVIMIIWQIYETNKLIDESEDEKSKQILKKSLEKEEIEDDSRERTKNSKRSKD
;
A
#
# COMPACT_ATOMS: atom_id res chain seq x y z
N MET A 1 15.39 7.69 -4.92
CA MET A 1 14.72 6.89 -3.87
C MET A 1 13.60 7.74 -3.27
N ARG A 2 12.42 7.15 -3.04
CA ARG A 2 11.32 7.84 -2.35
C ARG A 2 11.57 7.84 -0.84
N LYS A 3 11.05 8.84 -0.11
CA LYS A 3 10.98 8.80 1.35
C LYS A 3 9.90 7.82 1.80
N LEU A 4 10.27 6.89 2.66
CA LEU A 4 9.36 5.93 3.26
C LEU A 4 8.39 6.63 4.22
N GLN A 5 7.11 6.29 4.15
CA GLN A 5 6.14 6.76 5.14
C GLN A 5 6.28 5.93 6.41
N MET A 6 6.01 6.56 7.56
CA MET A 6 6.19 5.87 8.85
C MET A 6 5.24 4.70 9.00
N SER A 7 4.04 4.77 8.41
CA SER A 7 3.08 3.66 8.42
C SER A 7 3.58 2.45 7.62
N GLU A 8 4.13 2.67 6.43
CA GLU A 8 4.75 1.63 5.60
C GLU A 8 5.90 0.95 6.35
N LEU A 9 6.76 1.74 7.00
CA LEU A 9 7.85 1.20 7.82
C LEU A 9 7.33 0.37 9.00
N ALA A 10 6.32 0.88 9.71
CA ALA A 10 5.72 0.17 10.83
C ALA A 10 5.13 -1.18 10.39
N SER A 11 4.42 -1.21 9.26
CA SER A 11 3.90 -2.44 8.65
C SER A 11 5.00 -3.41 8.28
N ALA A 12 6.04 -2.93 7.60
CA ALA A 12 7.14 -3.77 7.17
C ALA A 12 7.88 -4.39 8.36
N MET A 13 8.12 -3.59 9.42
CA MET A 13 8.77 -4.05 10.64
C MET A 13 7.91 -5.03 11.43
N PHE A 14 6.61 -4.79 11.51
CA PHE A 14 5.69 -5.68 12.20
C PHE A 14 5.47 -7.00 11.43
N ALA A 15 5.40 -6.95 10.10
CA ALA A 15 5.39 -8.17 9.28
C ALA A 15 6.73 -8.93 9.41
N ALA A 16 7.86 -8.22 9.40
CA ALA A 16 9.17 -8.84 9.56
C ALA A 16 9.28 -9.53 10.94
N SER A 17 8.80 -8.89 12.01
CA SER A 17 8.84 -9.48 13.35
C SER A 17 8.00 -10.76 13.43
N ILE A 18 6.83 -10.82 12.78
CA ILE A 18 6.04 -12.05 12.67
C ILE A 18 6.83 -13.13 11.94
N PHE A 19 7.40 -12.82 10.76
CA PHE A 19 8.19 -13.79 10.01
C PHE A 19 9.36 -14.37 10.83
N PHE A 20 10.18 -13.51 11.44
CA PHE A 20 11.33 -13.97 12.23
C PHE A 20 10.90 -14.76 13.47
N THR A 21 9.80 -14.35 14.13
CA THR A 21 9.26 -15.08 15.28
C THR A 21 8.87 -16.50 14.88
N LEU A 22 8.13 -16.65 13.78
CA LEU A 22 7.64 -17.96 13.31
C LEU A 22 8.75 -18.80 12.66
N MET A 23 9.83 -18.19 12.17
CA MET A 23 11.02 -18.90 11.72
C MET A 23 11.77 -19.52 12.91
N ILE A 24 11.92 -18.78 14.01
CA ILE A 24 12.63 -19.25 15.21
C ILE A 24 11.79 -20.28 15.98
N ALA A 25 10.47 -20.07 16.06
CA ALA A 25 9.54 -20.93 16.77
C ALA A 25 8.44 -21.47 15.82
N PRO A 26 8.76 -22.48 14.98
CA PRO A 26 7.86 -22.98 13.93
C PRO A 26 6.62 -23.73 14.46
N GLU A 27 6.62 -24.14 15.73
CA GLU A 27 5.50 -24.83 16.39
C GLU A 27 4.75 -23.95 17.40
N LEU A 28 5.11 -22.66 17.51
CA LEU A 28 4.55 -21.73 18.50
C LEU A 28 3.02 -21.72 18.50
N PHE A 29 2.38 -21.70 17.33
CA PHE A 29 0.92 -21.66 17.27
C PHE A 29 0.31 -22.99 17.69
N ALA A 30 0.91 -24.11 17.31
CA ALA A 30 0.42 -25.43 17.71
C ALA A 30 0.47 -25.60 19.25
N GLU A 31 1.59 -25.21 19.87
CA GLU A 31 1.75 -25.20 21.33
C GLU A 31 0.71 -24.30 22.00
N ARG A 32 0.54 -23.06 21.50
CA ARG A 32 -0.40 -22.09 22.10
C ARG A 32 -1.86 -22.45 21.88
N ILE A 33 -2.22 -23.07 20.77
CA ILE A 33 -3.58 -23.57 20.52
C ILE A 33 -3.88 -24.78 21.41
N ALA A 34 -2.90 -25.65 21.66
CA ALA A 34 -3.06 -26.76 22.60
C ALA A 34 -3.28 -26.28 24.04
N GLU A 35 -2.57 -25.21 24.45
CA GLU A 35 -2.76 -24.58 25.76
C GLU A 35 -4.06 -23.78 25.88
N ASN A 36 -4.42 -23.05 24.81
CA ASN A 36 -5.63 -22.24 24.74
C ASN A 36 -6.27 -22.37 23.35
N PRO A 37 -7.28 -23.26 23.20
CA PRO A 37 -7.95 -23.49 21.93
C PRO A 37 -8.64 -22.24 21.38
N GLU A 38 -9.14 -21.35 22.24
CA GLU A 38 -9.77 -20.08 21.84
C GLU A 38 -8.73 -18.95 21.66
N SER A 39 -7.50 -19.29 21.30
CA SER A 39 -6.45 -18.30 21.06
C SER A 39 -6.53 -17.68 19.65
N LEU A 40 -6.05 -16.44 19.56
CA LEU A 40 -5.89 -15.71 18.28
C LEU A 40 -5.11 -16.48 17.20
N TYR A 41 -4.24 -17.39 17.61
CA TYR A 41 -3.45 -18.22 16.71
C TYR A 41 -4.32 -19.17 15.88
N GLN A 42 -5.41 -19.68 16.44
CA GLN A 42 -6.36 -20.50 15.69
C GLN A 42 -7.00 -19.70 14.55
N GLY A 43 -7.36 -18.44 14.80
CA GLY A 43 -7.90 -17.54 13.79
C GLY A 43 -6.92 -17.29 12.63
N TYR A 44 -5.63 -17.11 12.93
CA TYR A 44 -4.61 -16.98 11.89
C TYR A 44 -4.50 -18.25 11.03
N VAL A 45 -4.39 -19.41 11.67
CA VAL A 45 -4.27 -20.70 10.96
C VAL A 45 -5.52 -20.98 10.13
N ALA A 46 -6.71 -20.69 10.64
CA ALA A 46 -7.96 -20.91 9.92
C ALA A 46 -8.05 -20.08 8.63
N MET A 47 -7.52 -18.86 8.62
CA MET A 47 -7.56 -17.99 7.43
C MET A 47 -6.43 -18.27 6.43
N VAL A 48 -5.19 -18.47 6.90
CA VAL A 48 -4.03 -18.66 6.00
C VAL A 48 -3.65 -20.13 5.78
N GLY A 49 -4.35 -21.06 6.43
CA GLY A 49 -4.17 -22.50 6.34
C GLY A 49 -3.08 -23.07 7.26
N SER A 50 -1.97 -22.35 7.45
CA SER A 50 -0.86 -22.81 8.30
C SER A 50 -0.03 -21.65 8.88
N GLN A 51 0.67 -21.91 9.98
CA GLN A 51 1.65 -20.98 10.53
C GLN A 51 2.76 -20.64 9.52
N GLN A 52 3.20 -21.63 8.74
CA GLN A 52 4.23 -21.44 7.73
C GLN A 52 3.78 -20.51 6.60
N ASN A 53 2.52 -20.62 6.17
CA ASN A 53 1.93 -19.70 5.20
C ASN A 53 1.91 -18.28 5.75
N LEU A 54 1.54 -18.08 7.02
CA LEU A 54 1.59 -16.76 7.65
C LEU A 54 2.99 -16.18 7.60
N ALA A 55 4.02 -16.96 7.96
CA ALA A 55 5.40 -16.52 7.93
C ALA A 55 5.81 -16.04 6.52
N PHE A 56 5.52 -16.83 5.48
CA PHE A 56 5.85 -16.45 4.10
C PHE A 56 5.05 -15.25 3.59
N ILE A 57 3.77 -15.13 3.96
CA ILE A 57 2.96 -13.94 3.65
C ILE A 57 3.59 -12.71 4.30
N SER A 58 3.95 -12.79 5.58
CA SER A 58 4.60 -11.70 6.30
C SER A 58 5.93 -11.29 5.64
N LEU A 59 6.76 -12.26 5.24
CA LEU A 59 7.98 -11.98 4.47
C LEU A 59 7.67 -11.30 3.13
N GLY A 60 6.67 -11.79 2.41
CA GLY A 60 6.23 -11.23 1.13
C GLY A 60 5.78 -9.78 1.27
N VAL A 61 4.99 -9.46 2.30
CA VAL A 61 4.54 -8.09 2.60
C VAL A 61 5.74 -7.19 2.94
N THR A 62 6.67 -7.65 3.78
CA THR A 62 7.90 -6.91 4.08
C THR A 62 8.70 -6.61 2.82
N MET A 63 8.95 -7.61 1.98
CA MET A 63 9.69 -7.43 0.72
C MET A 63 8.97 -6.50 -0.25
N LEU A 64 7.65 -6.61 -0.34
CA LEU A 64 6.82 -5.79 -1.22
C LEU A 64 6.86 -4.31 -0.80
N ILE A 65 6.79 -4.03 0.51
CA ILE A 65 6.94 -2.67 1.04
C ILE A 65 8.35 -2.14 0.79
N PHE A 66 9.41 -2.89 1.11
CA PHE A 66 10.79 -2.45 0.82
C PHE A 66 11.05 -2.28 -0.68
N GLY A 67 10.50 -3.15 -1.52
CA GLY A 67 10.59 -3.07 -2.97
C GLY A 67 9.92 -1.82 -3.54
N SER A 68 8.84 -1.34 -2.92
CA SER A 68 8.13 -0.13 -3.35
C SER A 68 9.00 1.14 -3.27
N PHE A 69 10.11 1.12 -2.52
CA PHE A 69 11.01 2.27 -2.35
C PHE A 69 11.67 2.70 -3.67
N PHE A 70 11.82 1.73 -4.57
CA PHE A 70 12.42 1.89 -5.88
C PHE A 70 11.39 2.27 -6.94
N ILE A 71 10.09 2.23 -6.61
CA ILE A 71 9.00 2.48 -7.54
C ILE A 71 8.46 3.90 -7.36
N ARG A 72 8.50 4.70 -8.44
CA ARG A 72 7.96 6.08 -8.46
C ARG A 72 6.48 6.16 -8.85
N ASN A 73 5.94 5.10 -9.45
CA ASN A 73 4.57 5.08 -9.96
C ASN A 73 3.56 5.12 -8.82
N TYR A 74 2.69 6.14 -8.81
CA TYR A 74 1.63 6.31 -7.81
C TYR A 74 0.70 5.10 -7.72
N ASN A 75 0.26 4.53 -8.84
CA ASN A 75 -0.65 3.38 -8.84
C ASN A 75 -0.01 2.15 -8.16
N ALA A 76 1.29 1.91 -8.44
CA ALA A 76 2.01 0.80 -7.82
C ALA A 76 2.19 1.01 -6.31
N ARG A 77 2.39 2.26 -5.87
CA ARG A 77 2.46 2.62 -4.45
C ARG A 77 1.12 2.42 -3.75
N ILE A 78 0.03 2.90 -4.34
CA ILE A 78 -1.33 2.71 -3.83
C ILE A 78 -1.65 1.21 -3.70
N MET A 79 -1.25 0.38 -4.67
CA MET A 79 -1.40 -1.07 -4.58
C MET A 79 -0.63 -1.66 -3.40
N VAL A 80 0.62 -1.23 -3.19
CA VAL A 80 1.45 -1.67 -2.05
C VAL A 80 0.80 -1.28 -0.72
N ASP A 81 0.33 -0.04 -0.59
CA ASP A 81 -0.32 0.44 0.63
C ASP A 81 -1.63 -0.31 0.90
N THR A 82 -2.39 -0.60 -0.16
CA THR A 82 -3.60 -1.42 -0.06
C THR A 82 -3.29 -2.82 0.48
N VAL A 83 -2.23 -3.47 -0.02
CA VAL A 83 -1.77 -4.77 0.49
C VAL A 83 -1.37 -4.67 1.96
N ALA A 84 -0.65 -3.60 2.35
CA ALA A 84 -0.26 -3.36 3.73
C ALA A 84 -1.48 -3.14 4.66
N ILE A 85 -2.50 -2.41 4.20
CA ILE A 85 -3.76 -2.21 4.92
C ILE A 85 -4.49 -3.54 5.11
N VAL A 86 -4.62 -4.34 4.04
CA VAL A 86 -5.28 -5.65 4.10
C VAL A 86 -4.56 -6.57 5.08
N TYR A 87 -3.22 -6.64 5.00
CA TYR A 87 -2.42 -7.43 5.93
C TYR A 87 -2.57 -6.96 7.38
N THR A 88 -2.47 -5.65 7.62
CA THR A 88 -2.57 -5.09 8.98
C THR A 88 -3.98 -5.32 9.56
N SER A 89 -5.01 -5.16 8.73
CA SER A 89 -6.41 -5.42 9.09
C SER A 89 -6.65 -6.88 9.43
N PHE A 90 -6.06 -7.79 8.65
CA PHE A 90 -6.10 -9.23 8.92
C PHE A 90 -5.50 -9.55 10.29
N ILE A 91 -4.29 -9.04 10.59
CA ILE A 91 -3.67 -9.26 11.90
C ILE A 91 -4.53 -8.67 13.01
N THR A 92 -5.06 -7.46 12.81
CA THR A 92 -5.88 -6.74 13.79
C THR A 92 -7.20 -7.46 14.11
N ALA A 93 -7.87 -8.01 13.10
CA ALA A 93 -9.14 -8.73 13.28
C ALA A 93 -8.99 -9.88 14.27
N SER A 94 -7.87 -10.60 14.23
CA SER A 94 -7.59 -11.70 15.16
C SER A 94 -7.41 -11.24 16.61
N TYR A 95 -7.00 -9.98 16.86
CA TYR A 95 -6.97 -9.40 18.22
C TYR A 95 -8.38 -9.05 18.73
N VAL A 96 -9.27 -8.57 17.87
CA VAL A 96 -10.64 -8.15 18.23
C VAL A 96 -11.43 -9.32 18.86
N PHE A 97 -11.32 -10.52 18.28
CA PHE A 97 -12.14 -11.65 18.70
C PHE A 97 -11.60 -12.40 19.92
N ASN A 98 -10.30 -12.27 20.24
CA ASN A 98 -9.66 -13.14 21.22
C ASN A 98 -9.16 -12.40 22.47
N TYR A 99 -8.70 -11.16 22.37
CA TYR A 99 -8.29 -10.38 23.55
C TYR A 99 -8.14 -8.87 23.22
N PRO A 100 -9.17 -8.02 23.46
CA PRO A 100 -9.03 -6.59 23.27
C PRO A 100 -8.01 -6.02 24.27
N ASN A 101 -6.90 -5.51 23.75
CA ASN A 101 -5.78 -4.98 24.53
C ASN A 101 -5.25 -3.67 23.92
N LEU A 102 -4.26 -3.05 24.57
CA LEU A 102 -3.64 -1.81 24.06
C LEU A 102 -3.04 -1.97 22.66
N ALA A 103 -2.56 -3.17 22.31
CA ALA A 103 -2.02 -3.44 20.98
C ALA A 103 -3.12 -3.36 19.90
N LEU A 104 -4.34 -3.83 20.20
CA LEU A 104 -5.48 -3.66 19.30
C LEU A 104 -5.75 -2.18 18.99
N GLY A 105 -5.77 -1.32 20.00
CA GLY A 105 -5.98 0.13 19.82
C GLY A 105 -4.90 0.76 18.94
N LEU A 106 -3.63 0.39 19.15
CA LEU A 106 -2.52 0.87 18.33
C LEU A 106 -2.62 0.40 16.87
N LEU A 107 -3.00 -0.86 16.64
CA LEU A 107 -3.17 -1.42 15.30
C LEU A 107 -4.33 -0.74 14.55
N VAL A 108 -5.44 -0.44 15.23
CA VAL A 108 -6.56 0.31 14.62
C VAL A 108 -6.14 1.72 14.23
N ILE A 109 -5.41 2.43 15.10
CA ILE A 109 -4.85 3.77 14.77
C ILE A 109 -3.92 3.67 13.55
N MET A 110 -3.08 2.64 13.51
CA MET A 110 -2.17 2.40 12.39
C MET A 110 -2.93 2.17 11.08
N ILE A 111 -4.02 1.40 11.08
CA ILE A 111 -4.87 1.19 9.89
C ILE A 111 -5.49 2.51 9.42
N ILE A 112 -6.04 3.30 10.34
CA ILE A 112 -6.62 4.61 10.02
C ILE A 112 -5.54 5.52 9.39
N TRP A 113 -4.32 5.50 9.93
CA TRP A 113 -3.22 6.28 9.41
C TRP A 113 -2.78 5.83 8.01
N GLN A 114 -2.71 4.52 7.77
CA GLN A 114 -2.42 3.97 6.43
C GLN A 114 -3.47 4.39 5.41
N ILE A 115 -4.76 4.33 5.76
CA ILE A 115 -5.86 4.78 4.88
C ILE A 115 -5.73 6.27 4.57
N TYR A 116 -5.45 7.09 5.59
CA TYR A 116 -5.23 8.52 5.41
C TYR A 116 -4.07 8.81 4.43
N GLU A 117 -2.94 8.13 4.61
CA GLU A 117 -1.78 8.29 3.73
C GLU A 117 -2.03 7.78 2.31
N THR A 118 -2.79 6.69 2.15
CA THR A 118 -3.17 6.15 0.85
C THR A 118 -4.10 7.11 0.11
N ASN A 119 -5.09 7.70 0.79
CA ASN A 119 -5.98 8.69 0.18
C ASN A 119 -5.22 9.93 -0.28
N LYS A 120 -4.30 10.44 0.55
CA LYS A 120 -3.42 11.54 0.15
C LYS A 120 -2.63 11.20 -1.13
N LEU A 121 -2.19 9.95 -1.28
CA LEU A 121 -1.49 9.51 -2.48
C LEU A 121 -2.37 9.39 -3.71
N ILE A 122 -3.62 9.01 -3.52
CA ILE A 122 -4.62 9.01 -4.59
C ILE A 122 -4.83 10.45 -5.08
N ASP A 123 -5.05 11.39 -4.17
CA ASP A 123 -5.25 12.81 -4.49
C ASP A 123 -4.04 13.38 -5.26
N GLU A 124 -2.81 13.13 -4.77
CA GLU A 124 -1.58 13.54 -5.46
C GLU A 124 -1.48 12.95 -6.89
N SER A 125 -1.94 11.70 -7.06
CA SER A 125 -1.94 11.03 -8.37
C SER A 125 -2.96 11.64 -9.34
N GLU A 126 -4.11 12.09 -8.84
CA GLU A 126 -5.17 12.74 -9.63
C GLU A 126 -4.76 14.16 -10.03
N ASP A 127 -4.11 14.88 -9.12
CA ASP A 127 -3.54 16.21 -9.39
C ASP A 127 -2.48 16.15 -10.49
N GLU A 128 -1.59 15.15 -10.45
CA GLU A 128 -0.56 15.00 -11.48
C GLU A 128 -1.17 14.65 -12.85
N LYS A 129 -2.15 13.73 -12.87
CA LYS A 129 -2.89 13.39 -14.11
C LYS A 129 -3.59 14.62 -14.68
N SER A 130 -4.24 15.43 -13.82
CA SER A 130 -4.93 16.65 -14.23
C SER A 130 -3.96 17.67 -14.84
N LYS A 131 -2.79 17.88 -14.22
CA LYS A 131 -1.74 18.76 -14.77
C LYS A 131 -1.21 18.28 -16.11
N GLN A 132 -1.03 16.96 -16.27
CA GLN A 132 -0.58 16.38 -17.54
C GLN A 132 -1.64 16.54 -18.64
N ILE A 133 -2.92 16.41 -18.33
CA ILE A 133 -4.02 16.64 -19.28
C ILE A 133 -4.07 18.11 -19.67
N LEU A 134 -4.02 19.03 -18.71
CA LEU A 134 -4.04 20.47 -18.97
C LEU A 134 -2.87 20.89 -19.86
N LYS A 135 -1.67 20.41 -19.57
CA LYS A 135 -0.47 20.68 -20.38
C LYS A 135 -0.63 20.18 -21.82
N LYS A 136 -1.15 18.96 -22.01
CA LYS A 136 -1.42 18.41 -23.35
C LYS A 136 -2.49 19.22 -24.10
N SER A 137 -3.51 19.71 -23.41
CA SER A 137 -4.55 20.55 -24.02
C SER A 137 -3.98 21.90 -24.46
N LEU A 138 -3.16 22.56 -23.63
CA LEU A 138 -2.50 23.83 -23.97
C LEU A 138 -1.52 23.66 -25.14
N GLU A 139 -0.68 22.61 -25.12
CA GLU A 139 0.21 22.30 -26.25
C GLU A 139 -0.58 22.06 -27.54
N LYS A 140 -1.76 21.42 -27.46
CA LYS A 140 -2.61 21.19 -28.62
C LYS A 140 -3.25 22.49 -29.14
N GLU A 141 -3.70 23.38 -28.28
CA GLU A 141 -4.24 24.69 -28.65
C GLU A 141 -3.16 25.55 -29.32
N GLU A 142 -1.94 25.61 -28.77
CA GLU A 142 -0.81 26.34 -29.38
C GLU A 142 -0.46 25.83 -30.78
N ILE A 143 -0.47 24.50 -30.97
CA ILE A 143 -0.23 23.89 -32.30
C ILE A 143 -1.35 24.25 -33.28
N GLU A 144 -2.60 24.22 -32.85
CA GLU A 144 -3.74 24.58 -33.72
C GLU A 144 -3.73 26.07 -34.10
N ASP A 145 -3.35 26.96 -33.20
CA ASP A 145 -3.26 28.40 -33.49
C ASP A 145 -2.09 28.75 -34.42
N ASP A 146 -0.88 28.20 -34.22
CA ASP A 146 0.25 28.39 -35.15
C ASP A 146 -0.10 27.87 -36.56
N SER A 147 -0.80 26.73 -36.64
CA SER A 147 -1.30 26.17 -37.90
C SER A 147 -2.26 27.13 -38.63
N ARG A 148 -3.19 27.76 -37.89
CA ARG A 148 -4.14 28.73 -38.45
C ARG A 148 -3.45 30.02 -38.90
N GLU A 149 -2.46 30.49 -38.16
CA GLU A 149 -1.72 31.70 -38.47
C GLU A 149 -0.86 31.56 -39.73
N ARG A 150 -0.15 30.44 -39.88
CA ARG A 150 0.60 30.10 -41.11
C ARG A 150 -0.30 30.02 -42.32
N THR A 151 -1.50 29.48 -42.17
CA THR A 151 -2.47 29.35 -43.27
C THR A 151 -3.00 30.72 -43.72
N LYS A 152 -3.23 31.65 -42.78
CA LYS A 152 -3.64 33.03 -43.10
C LYS A 152 -2.52 33.81 -43.80
N ASN A 153 -1.28 33.70 -43.33
CA ASN A 153 -0.14 34.39 -43.97
C ASN A 153 0.18 33.84 -45.36
N SER A 154 0.04 32.53 -45.59
CA SER A 154 0.16 31.93 -46.92
C SER A 154 -0.90 32.44 -47.92
N LYS A 155 -2.14 32.70 -47.46
CA LYS A 155 -3.18 33.27 -48.33
C LYS A 155 -2.91 34.74 -48.69
N ARG A 156 -2.45 35.54 -47.72
CA ARG A 156 -2.11 36.97 -47.95
C ARG A 156 -0.89 37.18 -48.86
N SER A 157 0.00 36.21 -48.99
CA SER A 157 1.19 36.29 -49.85
C SER A 157 0.90 36.03 -51.34
N LYS A 158 -0.32 35.61 -51.70
CA LYS A 158 -0.69 35.24 -53.08
C LYS A 158 -1.56 36.28 -53.80
N ASP A 159 -1.94 37.34 -53.10
CA ASP A 159 -2.63 38.52 -53.65
C ASP A 159 -1.62 39.67 -53.80
#